data_AF-A0A7C6ZSV9-F1
#
_entry.id   AF-A0A7C6ZSV9-F1
#
_cell.length_a   1.000
_cell.length_b   1.000
_cell.length_c   1.000
_cell.angle_alpha   90.00
_cell.angle_beta   90.00
_cell.angle_gamma   90.00
#
_symmetry.space_group_name_H-M   'P 1'
#
loop_
_entity.id
_entity.type
_entity.pdbx_description
1 polymer ?
#
loop_
_entity_poly.entity_id
_entity_poly.type
_entity_poly.pdbx_seq_one_letter_code
_entity_poly.pdbx_strand_id
1 'polypeptide(L)'
;MLVRDIMTSPAITVRAGAKIPEVARLLRAHQISGMPVLDDDGALLGIVTDHDLILRNAPVREPRYFAILSGYIPLSLEEHRHYKEQLRHTMAVTAGDMTEPGVPTVTPETPLEQAMELMLDPKVTMLPVLDNNEVVGVVTRTDLVRLIEKLEGAVDPEATAQEVASEPVLSGLCEVILYVQEMSVMVHFYRDQLGLRVEEPADVADLSGESWVVFETGATKLALHSGGQQRPGESAPMLVFAVADLAAARTLLVERGVTLEEPFEAAPGVLVCHGRDPEGNPLALEQR
;
A
#
# COMPACT_ATOMS: atom_id res chain seq x y z
N MET A 1 -21.73 -6.17 -15.83
CA MET A 1 -22.06 -5.09 -14.86
C MET A 1 -22.02 -3.77 -15.61
N LEU A 2 -22.77 -2.76 -15.20
CA LEU A 2 -22.89 -1.50 -15.95
C LEU A 2 -22.21 -0.35 -15.23
N VAL A 3 -21.88 0.71 -15.97
CA VAL A 3 -21.28 1.94 -15.42
C VAL A 3 -22.09 2.52 -14.26
N ARG A 4 -23.43 2.54 -14.38
CA ARG A 4 -24.32 3.04 -13.32
C ARG A 4 -24.18 2.31 -11.98
N ASP A 5 -23.69 1.08 -11.99
CA ASP A 5 -23.56 0.25 -10.79
C ASP A 5 -22.35 0.68 -9.94
N ILE A 6 -21.39 1.40 -10.52
CA ILE A 6 -20.14 1.80 -9.86
C ILE A 6 -19.84 3.30 -9.88
N MET A 7 -20.53 4.07 -10.73
CA MET A 7 -20.24 5.50 -10.87
C MET A 7 -20.48 6.26 -9.58
N THR A 8 -19.67 7.29 -9.33
CA THR A 8 -19.95 8.27 -8.29
C THR A 8 -20.96 9.29 -8.83
N SER A 9 -22.12 9.39 -8.16
CA SER A 9 -23.21 10.30 -8.52
C SER A 9 -23.78 10.99 -7.26
N PRO A 10 -24.10 12.29 -7.29
CA PRO A 10 -23.94 13.21 -8.42
C PRO A 10 -22.46 13.56 -8.69
N ALA A 11 -22.13 13.86 -9.94
CA ALA A 11 -20.80 14.35 -10.29
C ALA A 11 -20.56 15.74 -9.67
N ILE A 12 -19.38 15.94 -9.09
CA ILE A 12 -18.91 17.27 -8.71
C ILE A 12 -18.32 17.90 -9.97
N THR A 13 -18.88 19.03 -10.40
CA THR A 13 -18.51 19.72 -11.64
C THR A 13 -18.08 21.16 -11.38
N VAL A 14 -17.37 21.76 -12.33
CA VAL A 14 -17.00 23.17 -12.30
C VAL A 14 -17.34 23.86 -13.62
N ARG A 15 -17.62 25.18 -13.60
CA ARG A 15 -17.84 25.96 -14.83
C ARG A 15 -16.53 26.33 -15.51
N ALA A 16 -16.54 26.43 -16.82
CA ALA A 16 -15.37 26.79 -17.63
C ALA A 16 -14.72 28.11 -17.19
N GLY A 17 -15.52 29.10 -16.78
CA GLY A 17 -15.03 30.39 -16.29
C GLY A 17 -14.46 30.40 -14.87
N ALA A 18 -14.55 29.29 -14.12
CA ALA A 18 -14.08 29.22 -12.74
C ALA A 18 -12.57 29.44 -12.65
N LYS A 19 -12.12 30.10 -11.58
CA LYS A 19 -10.70 30.40 -11.39
C LYS A 19 -9.96 29.19 -10.82
N ILE A 20 -8.69 29.06 -11.14
CA ILE A 20 -7.85 27.94 -10.69
C ILE A 20 -7.84 27.72 -9.16
N PRO A 21 -7.79 28.76 -8.31
CA PRO A 21 -7.90 28.56 -6.86
C PRO A 21 -9.23 27.94 -6.41
N GLU A 22 -10.31 28.20 -7.14
CA GLU A 22 -11.63 27.60 -6.89
C GLU A 22 -11.62 26.11 -7.25
N VAL A 23 -11.05 25.75 -8.41
CA VAL A 23 -10.84 24.35 -8.82
C VAL A 23 -10.03 23.60 -7.76
N ALA A 24 -8.88 24.15 -7.34
CA ALA A 24 -8.05 23.54 -6.31
C ALA A 24 -8.77 23.40 -4.96
N ARG A 25 -9.62 24.37 -4.60
CA ARG A 25 -10.45 24.29 -3.39
C ARG A 25 -11.46 23.15 -3.49
N LEU A 26 -12.13 23.00 -4.63
CA LEU A 26 -13.12 21.94 -4.84
C LEU A 26 -12.47 20.55 -4.82
N LEU A 27 -11.36 20.35 -5.53
CA LEU A 27 -10.62 19.08 -5.52
C LEU A 27 -10.24 18.67 -4.08
N ARG A 28 -9.69 19.62 -3.31
CA ARG A 28 -9.31 19.37 -1.91
C ARG A 28 -10.50 19.11 -1.00
N ALA A 29 -11.55 19.94 -1.08
CA ALA A 29 -12.71 19.87 -0.19
C ALA A 29 -13.49 18.56 -0.36
N HIS A 30 -13.52 18.04 -1.59
CA HIS A 30 -14.22 16.81 -1.91
C HIS A 30 -13.31 15.59 -1.99
N GLN A 31 -12.00 15.75 -1.78
CA GLN A 31 -10.99 14.68 -1.86
C GLN A 31 -11.05 13.91 -3.18
N ILE A 32 -11.16 14.64 -4.29
CA ILE A 32 -11.21 14.09 -5.66
C ILE A 32 -10.00 14.56 -6.47
N SER A 33 -9.52 13.70 -7.36
CA SER A 33 -8.36 13.98 -8.24
C SER A 33 -8.72 14.65 -9.55
N GLY A 34 -10.01 14.81 -9.87
CA GLY A 34 -10.45 15.53 -11.04
C GLY A 34 -11.94 15.85 -11.00
N MET A 35 -12.39 16.65 -11.94
CA MET A 35 -13.81 16.94 -12.14
C MET A 35 -14.13 17.33 -13.60
N PRO A 36 -15.35 17.05 -14.05
CA PRO A 36 -15.87 17.57 -15.31
C PRO A 36 -15.98 19.09 -15.29
N VAL A 37 -15.59 19.71 -16.40
CA VAL A 37 -15.74 21.14 -16.66
C VAL A 37 -16.93 21.32 -17.61
N LEU A 38 -17.89 22.12 -17.20
CA LEU A 38 -19.10 22.43 -17.96
C LEU A 38 -18.99 23.81 -18.60
N ASP A 39 -19.59 23.96 -19.78
CA ASP A 39 -19.79 25.27 -20.39
C ASP A 39 -20.90 26.08 -19.67
N ASP A 40 -21.27 27.22 -20.27
CA ASP A 40 -22.29 28.09 -19.70
C ASP A 40 -23.69 27.47 -19.77
N ASP A 41 -23.95 26.64 -20.79
CA ASP A 41 -25.21 25.93 -21.05
C ASP A 41 -25.33 24.62 -20.24
N GLY A 42 -24.25 24.21 -19.56
CA GLY A 42 -24.20 23.00 -18.72
C GLY A 42 -23.74 21.74 -19.43
N ALA A 43 -23.32 21.84 -20.70
CA ALA A 43 -22.75 20.72 -21.43
C ALA A 43 -21.28 20.49 -21.05
N LEU A 44 -20.83 19.25 -21.20
CA LEU A 44 -19.45 18.86 -20.91
C LEU A 44 -18.48 19.50 -21.90
N LEU A 45 -17.58 20.36 -21.41
CA LEU A 45 -16.50 20.96 -22.18
C LEU A 45 -15.23 20.09 -22.15
N GLY A 46 -14.93 19.49 -20.99
CA GLY A 46 -13.74 18.65 -20.78
C GLY A 46 -13.56 18.25 -19.32
N ILE A 47 -12.35 17.89 -18.94
CA ILE A 47 -11.99 17.53 -17.55
C ILE A 47 -10.83 18.38 -17.06
N VAL A 48 -10.76 18.58 -15.74
CA VAL A 48 -9.61 19.15 -15.06
C VAL A 48 -9.20 18.25 -13.90
N THR A 49 -7.91 18.01 -13.76
CA THR A 49 -7.32 17.09 -12.78
C THR A 49 -6.30 17.79 -11.87
N ASP A 50 -5.94 17.13 -10.78
CA ASP A 50 -4.81 17.53 -9.94
C ASP A 50 -3.49 17.56 -10.73
N HIS A 51 -3.30 16.66 -11.70
CA HIS A 51 -2.18 16.65 -12.62
C HIS A 51 -2.05 17.97 -13.40
N ASP A 52 -3.17 18.52 -13.89
CA ASP A 52 -3.17 19.77 -14.63
C ASP A 52 -2.75 20.96 -13.75
N LEU A 53 -3.14 20.94 -12.47
CA LEU A 53 -2.70 21.94 -11.48
C LEU A 53 -1.20 21.82 -11.18
N ILE A 54 -0.69 20.59 -11.08
CA ILE A 54 0.73 20.33 -10.87
C ILE A 54 1.53 20.80 -12.09
N LEU A 55 1.11 20.44 -13.31
CA LEU A 55 1.76 20.85 -14.56
C LEU A 55 1.87 22.37 -14.67
N ARG A 56 0.81 23.10 -14.32
CA ARG A 56 0.81 24.57 -14.33
C ARG A 56 1.85 25.17 -13.38
N ASN A 57 2.11 24.52 -12.24
CA ASN A 57 3.01 25.01 -11.20
C ASN A 57 4.42 24.40 -11.29
N ALA A 58 4.64 23.47 -12.21
CA ALA A 58 5.94 22.86 -12.45
C ALA A 58 6.90 23.86 -13.13
N PRO A 59 8.22 23.79 -12.84
CA PRO A 59 9.19 24.60 -13.56
C PRO A 59 9.19 24.21 -15.04
N VAL A 60 8.93 25.19 -15.90
CA VAL A 60 8.97 25.00 -17.35
C VAL A 60 10.40 24.67 -17.77
N ARG A 61 10.58 23.54 -18.45
CA ARG A 61 11.89 23.14 -18.98
C ARG A 61 12.02 23.64 -20.40
N GLU A 62 12.94 24.56 -20.64
CA GLU A 62 13.25 25.02 -21.99
C GLU A 62 13.81 23.85 -22.83
N PRO A 63 13.22 23.57 -24.01
CA PRO A 63 13.73 22.54 -24.89
C PRO A 63 15.06 23.02 -25.48
N ARG A 64 15.92 22.07 -25.84
CA ARG A 64 17.22 22.44 -26.40
C ARG A 64 17.06 22.81 -27.87
N TYR A 65 17.74 23.87 -28.28
CA TYR A 65 17.70 24.35 -29.67
C TYR A 65 19.10 24.35 -30.27
N PHE A 66 19.19 24.02 -31.56
CA PHE A 66 20.32 24.41 -32.40
C PHE A 66 20.03 25.76 -33.06
N ALA A 67 20.97 26.70 -32.92
CA ALA A 67 20.92 27.98 -33.64
C ALA A 67 21.72 27.85 -34.95
N ILE A 68 21.04 27.85 -36.09
CA ILE A 68 21.66 27.79 -37.42
C ILE A 68 20.98 28.82 -38.33
N LEU A 69 21.78 29.61 -39.04
CA LEU A 69 21.31 30.61 -40.01
C LEU A 69 20.23 31.57 -39.45
N SER A 70 20.40 32.00 -38.20
CA SER A 70 19.43 32.82 -37.45
C SER A 70 18.08 32.14 -37.15
N GLY A 71 17.96 30.84 -37.39
CA GLY A 71 16.82 30.02 -36.99
C GLY A 71 17.12 29.19 -35.74
N TYR A 72 16.09 28.98 -34.91
CA TYR A 72 16.13 28.08 -33.76
C TYR A 72 15.41 26.77 -34.13
N ILE A 73 16.18 25.69 -34.28
CA ILE A 73 15.66 24.37 -34.63
C ILE A 73 15.63 23.52 -33.35
N PRO A 74 14.47 22.98 -32.93
CA PRO A 74 14.41 22.14 -31.75
C PRO A 74 15.20 20.85 -31.97
N LEU A 75 16.02 20.48 -31.00
CA LEU A 75 16.80 19.23 -31.00
C LEU A 75 15.90 17.98 -30.92
N SER A 76 14.71 18.13 -30.32
CA SER A 76 13.68 17.09 -30.26
C SER A 76 12.30 17.71 -30.48
N LEU A 77 11.54 17.15 -31.42
CA LEU A 77 10.15 17.52 -31.65
C LEU A 77 9.26 17.18 -30.45
N GLU A 78 9.63 16.14 -29.70
CA GLU A 78 8.92 15.72 -28.49
C GLU A 78 9.16 16.70 -27.34
N GLU A 79 10.42 17.10 -27.09
CA GLU A 79 10.74 18.16 -26.10
C GLU A 79 10.00 19.47 -26.45
N HIS A 80 9.92 19.82 -27.74
CA HIS A 80 9.22 21.02 -28.18
C HIS A 80 7.69 20.95 -28.03
N ARG A 81 7.08 19.77 -28.25
CA ARG A 81 5.65 19.56 -27.98
C ARG A 81 5.35 19.68 -26.49
N HIS A 82 6.13 18.99 -25.65
CA HIS A 82 5.96 19.03 -24.20
C HIS A 82 6.14 20.45 -23.64
N TYR A 83 7.11 21.21 -24.15
CA TYR A 83 7.29 22.62 -23.79
C TYR A 83 6.07 23.49 -24.14
N LYS A 84 5.50 23.33 -25.34
CA LYS A 84 4.28 24.06 -25.74
C LYS A 84 3.09 23.72 -24.85
N GLU A 85 2.95 22.45 -24.50
CA GLU A 85 1.90 21.95 -23.60
C GLU A 85 2.05 22.56 -22.20
N GLN A 86 3.25 22.48 -21.60
CA GLN A 86 3.56 23.11 -20.31
C GLN A 86 3.27 24.62 -20.31
N LEU A 87 3.64 25.34 -21.37
CA LEU A 87 3.34 26.77 -21.49
C LEU A 87 1.84 27.06 -21.50
N ARG A 88 1.03 26.24 -22.19
CA ARG A 88 -0.43 26.39 -22.21
C ARG A 88 -1.00 26.26 -20.80
N HIS A 89 -0.62 25.22 -20.06
CA HIS A 89 -1.07 25.03 -18.68
C HIS A 89 -0.57 26.14 -17.75
N THR A 90 0.68 26.59 -17.92
CA THR A 90 1.26 27.71 -17.14
C THR A 90 0.46 29.00 -17.32
N MET A 91 0.02 29.29 -18.54
CA MET A 91 -0.75 30.48 -18.89
C MET A 91 -2.25 30.39 -18.60
N ALA A 92 -2.76 29.21 -18.22
CA ALA A 92 -4.16 29.02 -17.91
C ALA A 92 -4.61 29.88 -16.72
N VAL A 93 -5.77 30.53 -16.87
CA VAL A 93 -6.37 31.41 -15.86
C VAL A 93 -7.67 30.82 -15.32
N THR A 94 -8.37 30.05 -16.15
CA THR A 94 -9.68 29.45 -15.88
C THR A 94 -9.65 27.93 -16.02
N ALA A 95 -10.69 27.26 -15.53
CA ALA A 95 -10.84 25.82 -15.68
C ALA A 95 -10.90 25.41 -17.16
N GLY A 96 -11.61 26.16 -18.01
CA GLY A 96 -11.70 25.89 -19.45
C GLY A 96 -10.35 25.98 -20.17
N ASP A 97 -9.45 26.86 -19.72
CA ASP A 97 -8.09 26.96 -20.28
C ASP A 97 -7.23 25.73 -19.99
N MET A 98 -7.58 24.96 -18.94
CA MET A 98 -6.86 23.75 -18.53
C MET A 98 -7.38 22.48 -19.20
N THR A 99 -8.57 22.52 -19.80
CA THR A 99 -9.19 21.32 -20.38
C THR A 99 -8.56 20.92 -21.72
N GLU A 100 -8.46 19.61 -21.94
CA GLU A 100 -8.25 19.05 -23.28
C GLU A 100 -9.59 18.68 -23.92
N PRO A 101 -9.81 19.02 -25.20
CA PRO A 101 -11.01 18.62 -25.94
C PRO A 101 -10.96 17.13 -26.28
N GLY A 102 -12.13 16.48 -26.31
CA GLY A 102 -12.26 15.09 -26.77
C GLY A 102 -12.03 14.03 -25.69
N VAL A 103 -12.34 14.35 -24.43
CA VAL A 103 -12.30 13.38 -23.33
C VAL A 103 -13.27 12.23 -23.63
N PRO A 104 -12.85 10.96 -23.53
CA PRO A 104 -13.75 9.82 -23.67
C PRO A 104 -14.86 9.86 -22.61
N THR A 105 -16.09 9.58 -23.04
CA THR A 105 -17.28 9.58 -22.17
C THR A 105 -18.02 8.25 -22.29
N VAL A 106 -18.77 7.90 -21.25
CA VAL A 106 -19.63 6.71 -21.21
C VAL A 106 -21.04 7.10 -20.79
N THR A 107 -22.00 6.19 -20.96
CA THR A 107 -23.38 6.35 -20.50
C THR A 107 -23.67 5.42 -19.31
N PRO A 108 -24.73 5.65 -18.53
CA PRO A 108 -25.13 4.74 -17.44
C PRO A 108 -25.32 3.27 -17.87
N GLU A 109 -25.72 3.08 -19.14
CA GLU A 109 -25.96 1.76 -19.77
C GLU A 109 -24.71 1.15 -20.40
N THR A 110 -23.58 1.85 -20.41
CA THR A 110 -22.33 1.35 -20.99
C THR A 110 -21.84 0.15 -20.16
N PRO A 111 -21.50 -0.99 -20.79
CA PRO A 111 -20.88 -2.11 -20.10
C PRO A 111 -19.59 -1.70 -19.43
N LEU A 112 -19.37 -2.16 -18.20
CA LEU A 112 -18.18 -1.80 -17.44
C LEU A 112 -16.89 -2.19 -18.17
N GLU A 113 -16.89 -3.33 -18.84
CA GLU A 113 -15.74 -3.85 -19.59
C GLU A 113 -15.28 -2.82 -20.64
N GLN A 114 -16.22 -2.17 -21.33
CA GLN A 114 -15.94 -1.11 -22.29
C GLN A 114 -15.38 0.15 -21.62
N ALA A 115 -15.87 0.52 -20.44
CA ALA A 115 -15.30 1.63 -19.66
C ALA A 115 -13.87 1.31 -19.20
N MET A 116 -13.58 0.06 -18.82
CA MET A 116 -12.24 -0.40 -18.47
C MET A 116 -11.29 -0.37 -19.67
N GLU A 117 -11.74 -0.79 -20.85
CA GLU A 117 -10.97 -0.70 -22.09
C GLU A 117 -10.53 0.75 -22.40
N LEU A 118 -11.43 1.73 -22.22
CA LEU A 118 -11.10 3.15 -22.38
C LEU A 118 -10.04 3.61 -21.36
N MET A 119 -10.08 3.08 -20.13
CA MET A 119 -9.13 3.42 -19.06
C MET A 119 -7.77 2.70 -19.17
N LEU A 120 -7.60 1.78 -20.12
CA LEU A 120 -6.29 1.18 -20.40
C LEU A 120 -5.30 2.20 -20.96
N ASP A 121 -5.80 3.27 -21.61
CA ASP A 121 -4.95 4.40 -21.96
C ASP A 121 -4.47 5.10 -20.68
N PRO A 122 -3.14 5.17 -20.44
CA PRO A 122 -2.59 5.83 -19.26
C PRO A 122 -3.08 7.26 -19.06
N LYS A 123 -3.47 7.97 -20.14
CA LYS A 123 -3.97 9.34 -20.12
C LYS A 123 -5.42 9.46 -19.62
N VAL A 124 -6.18 8.37 -19.67
CA VAL A 124 -7.60 8.37 -19.24
C VAL A 124 -7.67 7.92 -17.79
N THR A 125 -7.72 8.90 -16.88
CA THR A 125 -7.83 8.66 -15.42
C THR A 125 -9.26 8.70 -14.91
N MET A 126 -10.16 9.31 -15.70
CA MET A 126 -11.56 9.56 -15.37
C MET A 126 -12.40 9.49 -16.64
N LEU A 127 -13.61 8.92 -16.50
CA LEU A 127 -14.65 8.91 -17.52
C LEU A 127 -15.90 9.64 -17.00
N PRO A 128 -16.25 10.81 -17.55
CA PRO A 128 -17.54 11.43 -17.31
C PRO A 128 -18.67 10.53 -17.82
N VAL A 129 -19.71 10.38 -17.00
CA VAL A 129 -20.92 9.64 -17.34
C VAL A 129 -21.98 10.62 -17.79
N LEU A 130 -22.41 10.50 -19.05
CA LEU A 130 -23.41 11.35 -19.67
C LEU A 130 -24.75 10.61 -19.79
N ASP A 131 -25.82 11.26 -19.38
CA ASP A 131 -27.19 10.87 -19.68
C ASP A 131 -27.91 12.04 -20.35
N ASN A 132 -28.50 11.82 -21.53
CA ASN A 132 -29.14 12.88 -22.32
C ASN A 132 -28.30 14.17 -22.49
N ASN A 133 -26.98 14.03 -22.64
CA ASN A 133 -26.01 15.13 -22.76
C ASN A 133 -25.74 15.93 -21.47
N GLU A 134 -26.23 15.46 -20.33
CA GLU A 134 -25.93 16.01 -19.00
C GLU A 134 -24.96 15.10 -18.24
N VAL A 135 -24.06 15.69 -17.47
CA VAL A 135 -23.11 14.95 -16.64
C VAL A 135 -23.82 14.48 -15.37
N VAL A 136 -24.10 13.18 -15.29
CA VAL A 136 -24.81 12.56 -14.16
C VAL A 136 -23.89 11.90 -13.15
N GLY A 137 -22.66 11.58 -13.55
CA GLY A 137 -21.70 10.90 -12.71
C GLY A 137 -20.29 10.90 -13.28
N VAL A 138 -19.37 10.31 -12.54
CA VAL A 138 -18.00 10.03 -12.99
C VAL A 138 -17.61 8.61 -12.59
N VAL A 139 -16.80 7.97 -13.43
CA VAL A 139 -16.07 6.76 -13.07
C VAL A 139 -14.60 7.09 -13.06
N THR A 140 -13.89 6.72 -12.00
CA THR A 140 -12.45 6.91 -11.85
C THR A 140 -11.74 5.57 -11.69
N ARG A 141 -10.41 5.57 -11.85
CA ARG A 141 -9.61 4.38 -11.53
C ARG A 141 -9.79 3.92 -10.09
N THR A 142 -10.03 4.83 -9.15
CA THR A 142 -10.32 4.48 -7.76
C THR A 142 -11.61 3.69 -7.62
N ASP A 143 -12.63 4.00 -8.42
CA ASP A 143 -13.89 3.25 -8.43
C ASP A 143 -13.69 1.83 -8.98
N LEU A 144 -12.85 1.68 -10.02
CA LEU A 144 -12.45 0.37 -10.53
C LEU A 144 -11.65 -0.43 -9.49
N VAL A 145 -10.71 0.20 -8.79
CA VAL A 145 -9.92 -0.47 -7.73
C VAL A 145 -10.83 -0.90 -6.58
N ARG A 146 -11.74 -0.04 -6.12
CA ARG A 146 -12.74 -0.40 -5.11
C ARG A 146 -13.66 -1.51 -5.58
N LEU A 147 -13.97 -1.55 -6.87
CA LEU A 147 -14.74 -2.64 -7.42
C LEU A 147 -13.95 -3.94 -7.43
N ILE A 148 -12.68 -3.92 -7.83
CA ILE A 148 -11.81 -5.09 -7.76
C ILE A 148 -11.72 -5.55 -6.31
N GLU A 149 -11.52 -4.64 -5.35
CA GLU A 149 -11.61 -4.95 -3.91
C GLU A 149 -12.96 -5.56 -3.52
N LYS A 150 -14.08 -5.15 -4.11
CA LYS A 150 -15.40 -5.75 -3.82
C LYS A 150 -15.65 -7.07 -4.55
N LEU A 151 -15.05 -7.30 -5.71
CA LEU A 151 -15.23 -8.51 -6.51
C LEU A 151 -14.24 -9.60 -6.06
N GLU A 152 -12.99 -9.21 -5.85
CA GLU A 152 -11.95 -10.02 -5.21
C GLU A 152 -12.18 -10.11 -3.71
N GLY A 153 -12.78 -9.09 -3.06
CA GLY A 153 -13.23 -9.18 -1.66
C GLY A 153 -14.67 -9.69 -1.49
N ALA A 154 -15.38 -10.01 -2.59
CA ALA A 154 -16.44 -11.01 -2.58
C ALA A 154 -15.84 -12.43 -2.57
N VAL A 155 -14.52 -12.55 -2.65
CA VAL A 155 -13.78 -13.53 -1.86
C VAL A 155 -13.60 -12.91 -0.48
N ASP A 156 -14.62 -13.11 0.35
CA ASP A 156 -14.58 -12.77 1.76
C ASP A 156 -13.23 -13.26 2.34
N PRO A 157 -12.44 -12.41 3.03
CA PRO A 157 -11.26 -12.86 3.75
C PRO A 157 -11.61 -13.98 4.75
N GLU A 158 -12.90 -14.06 5.15
CA GLU A 158 -13.47 -15.14 5.95
C GLU A 158 -13.94 -16.37 5.14
N ALA A 159 -14.23 -16.26 3.83
CA ALA A 159 -14.66 -17.41 3.00
C ALA A 159 -13.51 -18.18 2.34
N THR A 160 -12.33 -17.59 2.15
CA THR A 160 -11.12 -18.40 1.86
C THR A 160 -10.60 -19.11 3.12
N ALA A 161 -11.07 -18.71 4.31
CA ALA A 161 -10.92 -19.52 5.52
C ALA A 161 -11.93 -20.69 5.60
N GLN A 162 -12.85 -20.83 4.64
CA GLN A 162 -13.84 -21.91 4.58
C GLN A 162 -13.64 -22.85 3.38
N GLU A 163 -12.39 -23.13 3.00
CA GLU A 163 -12.05 -24.47 2.48
C GLU A 163 -10.74 -25.04 3.08
N VAL A 164 -10.30 -24.49 4.21
CA VAL A 164 -9.55 -25.24 5.20
C VAL A 164 -10.07 -24.87 6.59
N ALA A 165 -11.27 -25.35 6.91
CA ALA A 165 -11.63 -25.59 8.30
C ALA A 165 -10.74 -26.74 8.82
N SER A 166 -9.48 -26.43 9.08
CA SER A 166 -8.74 -27.06 10.16
C SER A 166 -8.45 -25.95 11.15
N GLU A 167 -8.62 -26.24 12.43
CA GLU A 167 -8.30 -25.37 13.55
C GLU A 167 -7.05 -24.50 13.30
N PRO A 168 -7.00 -23.26 13.84
CA PRO A 168 -5.81 -22.44 13.70
C PRO A 168 -4.58 -23.26 14.13
N VAL A 169 -3.71 -23.55 13.15
CA VAL A 169 -2.53 -24.40 13.35
C VAL A 169 -1.63 -23.85 14.44
N LEU A 170 -1.62 -22.52 14.56
CA LEU A 170 -0.92 -21.77 15.59
C LEU A 170 -1.91 -21.34 16.67
N SER A 171 -1.57 -21.60 17.92
CA SER A 171 -2.35 -21.22 19.10
C SER A 171 -2.07 -19.78 19.57
N GLY A 172 -1.01 -19.14 19.06
CA GLY A 172 -0.67 -17.74 19.34
C GLY A 172 0.84 -17.49 19.36
N LEU A 173 1.25 -16.21 19.43
CA LEU A 173 2.64 -15.82 19.63
C LEU A 173 3.01 -15.96 21.11
N CYS A 174 3.92 -16.87 21.43
CA CYS A 174 4.27 -17.20 22.80
C CYS A 174 5.55 -16.53 23.28
N GLU A 175 6.52 -16.30 22.39
CA GLU A 175 7.81 -15.72 22.74
C GLU A 175 8.44 -14.95 21.57
N VAL A 176 9.17 -13.89 21.89
CA VAL A 176 10.02 -13.15 20.96
C VAL A 176 11.45 -13.20 21.47
N ILE A 177 12.36 -13.74 20.67
CA ILE A 177 13.77 -13.90 21.05
C ILE A 177 14.61 -12.82 20.40
N LEU A 178 15.31 -12.05 21.22
CA LEU A 178 16.35 -11.11 20.82
C LEU A 178 17.73 -11.71 21.04
N TYR A 179 18.54 -11.71 19.98
CA TYR A 179 19.94 -12.10 20.08
C TYR A 179 20.78 -10.93 20.58
N VAL A 180 21.52 -11.15 21.66
CA VAL A 180 22.29 -10.11 22.36
C VAL A 180 23.74 -10.53 22.57
N GLN A 181 24.66 -9.57 22.57
CA GLN A 181 26.07 -9.82 22.92
C GLN A 181 26.33 -9.62 24.42
N GLU A 182 25.80 -8.52 24.97
CA GLU A 182 26.04 -8.12 26.36
C GLU A 182 24.78 -8.32 27.19
N MET A 183 24.60 -9.54 27.72
CA MET A 183 23.40 -9.93 28.47
C MET A 183 23.11 -8.97 29.62
N SER A 184 24.11 -8.70 30.47
CA SER A 184 23.96 -7.82 31.64
C SER A 184 23.50 -6.40 31.27
N VAL A 185 23.98 -5.86 30.14
CA VAL A 185 23.59 -4.52 29.67
C VAL A 185 22.13 -4.51 29.23
N MET A 186 21.72 -5.52 28.47
CA MET A 186 20.35 -5.63 27.98
C MET A 186 19.37 -5.91 29.11
N VAL A 187 19.74 -6.75 30.07
CA VAL A 187 18.92 -7.02 31.25
C VAL A 187 18.76 -5.77 32.11
N HIS A 188 19.84 -5.01 32.35
CA HIS A 188 19.74 -3.73 33.05
C HIS A 188 18.77 -2.76 32.33
N PHE A 189 18.83 -2.68 31.00
CA PHE A 189 17.92 -1.86 30.23
C PHE A 189 16.45 -2.28 30.41
N TYR A 190 16.12 -3.55 30.11
CA TYR A 190 14.74 -4.03 30.17
C TYR A 190 14.18 -4.08 31.59
N ARG A 191 14.99 -4.49 32.58
CA ARG A 191 14.56 -4.59 33.98
C ARG A 191 14.54 -3.24 34.67
N ASP A 192 15.65 -2.53 34.67
CA ASP A 192 15.84 -1.37 35.55
C ASP A 192 15.37 -0.06 34.91
N GLN A 193 15.46 0.06 33.58
CA GLN A 193 15.03 1.27 32.87
C GLN A 193 13.60 1.17 32.34
N LEU A 194 13.20 0.01 31.79
CA LEU A 194 11.83 -0.22 31.30
C LEU A 194 10.89 -0.84 32.34
N GLY A 195 11.41 -1.39 33.43
CA GLY A 195 10.61 -1.91 34.54
C GLY A 195 10.03 -3.30 34.30
N LEU A 196 10.55 -4.08 33.34
CA LEU A 196 10.09 -5.45 33.10
C LEU A 196 10.56 -6.40 34.20
N ARG A 197 9.75 -7.41 34.50
CA ARG A 197 10.10 -8.46 35.45
C ARG A 197 10.81 -9.59 34.74
N VAL A 198 11.93 -10.03 35.31
CA VAL A 198 12.62 -11.25 34.85
C VAL A 198 11.85 -12.45 35.40
N GLU A 199 11.46 -13.35 34.52
CA GLU A 199 10.81 -14.62 34.85
C GLU A 199 11.87 -15.70 35.08
N GLU A 200 12.86 -15.78 34.19
CA GLU A 200 13.97 -16.75 34.26
C GLU A 200 15.29 -16.07 33.84
N PRO A 201 16.42 -16.31 34.51
CA PRO A 201 16.58 -17.11 35.74
C PRO A 201 16.08 -16.38 37.00
N ALA A 202 15.76 -17.15 38.04
CA ALA A 202 15.30 -16.60 39.32
C ALA A 202 16.37 -15.81 40.09
N ASP A 203 17.65 -16.14 39.87
CA ASP A 203 18.79 -15.37 40.40
C ASP A 203 19.39 -14.50 39.30
N VAL A 204 19.32 -13.19 39.49
CA VAL A 204 19.82 -12.17 38.55
C VAL A 204 21.05 -11.44 39.11
N ALA A 205 21.68 -11.97 40.16
CA ALA A 205 22.85 -11.36 40.80
C ALA A 205 24.12 -11.49 39.94
N ASP A 206 24.27 -12.58 39.20
CA ASP A 206 25.37 -12.81 38.25
C ASP A 206 24.85 -13.47 36.97
N LEU A 207 24.82 -12.69 35.88
CA LEU A 207 24.37 -13.12 34.55
C LEU A 207 25.55 -13.37 33.60
N SER A 208 26.79 -13.36 34.10
CA SER A 208 28.00 -13.46 33.26
C SER A 208 28.15 -14.82 32.55
N GLY A 209 27.49 -15.86 33.06
CA GLY A 209 27.43 -17.20 32.47
C GLY A 209 26.10 -17.58 31.81
N GLU A 210 25.10 -16.69 31.85
CA GLU A 210 23.75 -17.01 31.40
C GLU A 210 23.58 -16.79 29.90
N SER A 211 23.08 -17.82 29.21
CA SER A 211 22.81 -17.74 27.77
C SER A 211 21.36 -17.43 27.44
N TRP A 212 20.48 -17.39 28.44
CA TRP A 212 19.04 -17.25 28.29
C TRP A 212 18.45 -16.43 29.44
N VAL A 213 17.70 -15.37 29.12
CA VAL A 213 16.95 -14.58 30.11
C VAL A 213 15.58 -14.24 29.55
N VAL A 214 14.51 -14.51 30.31
CA VAL A 214 13.12 -14.31 29.88
C VAL A 214 12.45 -13.24 30.74
N PHE A 215 11.72 -12.34 30.09
CA PHE A 215 10.93 -11.29 30.72
C PHE A 215 9.43 -11.55 30.59
N GLU A 216 8.71 -11.24 31.66
CA GLU A 216 7.24 -11.27 31.69
C GLU A 216 6.69 -10.04 30.97
N THR A 217 5.99 -10.26 29.85
CA THR A 217 5.34 -9.21 29.05
C THR A 217 3.85 -9.46 28.77
N GLY A 218 3.23 -10.42 29.48
CA GLY A 218 1.82 -10.79 29.34
C GLY A 218 1.64 -12.11 28.59
N ALA A 219 0.79 -12.12 27.55
CA ALA A 219 0.49 -13.33 26.77
C ALA A 219 1.68 -13.83 25.92
N THR A 220 2.60 -12.93 25.60
CA THR A 220 3.86 -13.23 24.90
C THR A 220 5.02 -12.87 25.83
N LYS A 221 6.09 -13.66 25.80
CA LYS A 221 7.32 -13.43 26.56
C LYS A 221 8.39 -12.77 25.70
N LEU A 222 9.31 -12.05 26.33
CA LEU A 222 10.50 -11.51 25.68
C LEU A 222 11.73 -12.26 26.19
N ALA A 223 12.42 -12.99 25.32
CA ALA A 223 13.64 -13.72 25.66
C ALA A 223 14.88 -13.04 25.07
N LEU A 224 15.96 -13.06 25.83
CA LEU A 224 17.30 -12.66 25.39
C LEU A 224 18.16 -13.92 25.29
N HIS A 225 18.85 -14.08 24.16
CA HIS A 225 19.72 -15.23 23.92
C HIS A 225 21.12 -14.78 23.47
N SER A 226 22.17 -15.27 24.12
CA SER A 226 23.55 -14.85 23.84
C SER A 226 24.29 -15.68 22.77
N GLY A 227 23.70 -16.81 22.32
CA GLY A 227 24.32 -17.71 21.34
C GLY A 227 24.09 -17.38 19.86
N GLY A 228 23.87 -16.11 19.50
CA GLY A 228 23.75 -15.69 18.09
C GLY A 228 25.12 -15.44 17.45
N GLN A 229 25.42 -16.09 16.32
CA GLN A 229 26.63 -15.82 15.49
C GLN A 229 26.60 -14.46 14.75
N GLN A 230 25.65 -13.57 15.09
CA GLN A 230 25.27 -12.42 14.27
C GLN A 230 25.47 -11.09 15.00
N ARG A 231 25.58 -10.00 14.23
CA ARG A 231 25.84 -8.64 14.76
C ARG A 231 24.59 -8.08 15.45
N PRO A 232 24.68 -7.56 16.68
CA PRO A 232 23.56 -6.91 17.36
C PRO A 232 22.95 -5.81 16.50
N GLY A 233 21.61 -5.79 16.43
CA GLY A 233 20.85 -4.79 15.67
C GLY A 233 20.74 -5.03 14.16
N GLU A 234 21.48 -6.00 13.59
CA GLU A 234 21.33 -6.43 12.20
C GLU A 234 20.49 -7.72 12.07
N SER A 235 20.34 -8.48 13.14
CA SER A 235 19.51 -9.69 13.20
C SER A 235 18.05 -9.37 13.48
N ALA A 236 17.15 -9.89 12.63
CA ALA A 236 15.73 -9.90 12.93
C ALA A 236 15.45 -10.73 14.21
N PRO A 237 14.53 -10.26 15.09
CA PRO A 237 14.07 -11.06 16.22
C PRO A 237 13.44 -12.36 15.73
N MET A 238 13.60 -13.44 16.49
CA MET A 238 12.90 -14.68 16.20
C MET A 238 11.51 -14.66 16.85
N LEU A 239 10.49 -14.90 16.04
CA LEU A 239 9.10 -15.00 16.47
C LEU A 239 8.76 -16.46 16.76
N VAL A 240 8.34 -16.77 17.98
CA VAL A 240 7.99 -18.13 18.40
C VAL A 240 6.47 -18.25 18.55
N PHE A 241 5.89 -19.19 17.81
CA PHE A 241 4.46 -19.48 17.83
C PHE A 241 4.19 -20.82 18.54
N ALA A 242 3.19 -20.82 19.41
CA ALA A 242 2.74 -22.04 20.08
C ALA A 242 1.90 -22.92 19.13
N VAL A 243 2.09 -24.23 19.20
CA VAL A 243 1.29 -25.23 18.49
C VAL A 243 0.93 -26.39 19.42
N ALA A 244 -0.27 -26.96 19.28
CA ALA A 244 -0.69 -28.10 20.13
C ALA A 244 0.02 -29.41 19.76
N ASP A 245 0.27 -29.62 18.47
CA ASP A 245 1.02 -30.77 17.95
C ASP A 245 1.99 -30.28 16.87
N LEU A 246 3.29 -30.30 17.17
CA LEU A 246 4.32 -29.79 16.29
C LEU A 246 4.48 -30.61 15.01
N ALA A 247 4.30 -31.93 15.08
CA ALA A 247 4.46 -32.81 13.94
C ALA A 247 3.31 -32.62 12.93
N ALA A 248 2.08 -32.53 13.44
CA ALA A 248 0.90 -32.24 12.63
C ALA A 248 0.97 -30.81 12.04
N ALA A 249 1.33 -29.82 12.87
CA ALA A 249 1.45 -28.42 12.44
C ALA A 249 2.50 -28.25 11.35
N ARG A 250 3.68 -28.85 11.51
CA ARG A 250 4.76 -28.79 10.51
C ARG A 250 4.32 -29.38 9.18
N THR A 251 3.72 -30.56 9.19
CA THR A 251 3.28 -31.25 7.96
C THR A 251 2.32 -30.36 7.16
N LEU A 252 1.32 -29.81 7.85
CA LEU A 252 0.33 -28.93 7.25
C LEU A 252 0.92 -27.61 6.76
N LEU A 253 1.86 -27.01 7.49
CA LEU A 253 2.49 -25.74 7.10
C LEU A 253 3.46 -25.92 5.93
N VAL A 254 4.19 -27.04 5.86
CA VAL A 254 5.05 -27.38 4.72
C VAL A 254 4.21 -27.62 3.46
N GLU A 255 3.08 -28.32 3.57
CA GLU A 255 2.13 -28.48 2.46
C GLU A 255 1.56 -27.14 1.97
N ARG A 256 1.41 -26.17 2.87
CA ARG A 256 1.01 -24.79 2.56
C ARG A 256 2.17 -23.91 2.03
N GLY A 257 3.37 -24.46 1.85
CA GLY A 257 4.51 -23.77 1.27
C GLY A 257 5.39 -22.99 2.27
N VAL A 258 5.22 -23.19 3.58
CA VAL A 258 6.09 -22.59 4.60
C VAL A 258 7.43 -23.34 4.66
N THR A 259 8.53 -22.60 4.71
CA THR A 259 9.87 -23.19 4.83
C THR A 259 10.15 -23.50 6.30
N LEU A 260 10.06 -24.77 6.68
CA LEU A 260 10.33 -25.28 8.03
C LEU A 260 11.46 -26.32 8.01
N GLU A 261 12.35 -26.26 9.00
CA GLU A 261 13.44 -27.20 9.24
C GLU A 261 12.92 -28.49 9.94
N GLU A 262 13.81 -29.44 10.23
CA GLU A 262 13.45 -30.61 11.03
C GLU A 262 13.26 -30.23 12.51
N PRO A 263 12.22 -30.75 13.20
CA PRO A 263 12.04 -30.51 14.62
C PRO A 263 13.21 -31.04 15.45
N PHE A 264 13.54 -30.34 16.53
CA PHE A 264 14.55 -30.75 17.50
C PHE A 264 14.10 -30.41 18.92
N GLU A 265 14.74 -31.02 19.91
CA GLU A 265 14.49 -30.75 21.32
C GLU A 265 15.45 -29.65 21.79
N ALA A 266 14.91 -28.46 22.08
CA ALA A 266 15.69 -27.29 22.48
C ALA A 266 16.07 -27.32 23.97
N ALA A 267 15.20 -27.90 24.79
CA ALA A 267 15.39 -28.17 26.21
C ALA A 267 14.57 -29.42 26.58
N PRO A 268 14.81 -30.08 27.74
CA PRO A 268 14.08 -31.29 28.12
C PRO A 268 12.55 -31.10 28.06
N GLY A 269 11.90 -31.76 27.09
CA GLY A 269 10.45 -31.66 26.85
C GLY A 269 9.99 -30.46 26.01
N VAL A 270 10.90 -29.62 25.51
CA VAL A 270 10.60 -28.46 24.66
C VAL A 270 10.94 -28.79 23.21
N LEU A 271 9.91 -29.18 22.46
CA LEU A 271 10.01 -29.50 21.03
C LEU A 271 9.82 -28.24 20.19
N VAL A 272 10.80 -27.95 19.34
CA VAL A 272 10.84 -26.73 18.53
C VAL A 272 11.13 -27.06 17.06
N CYS A 273 10.58 -26.27 16.14
CA CYS A 273 10.87 -26.33 14.72
C CYS A 273 11.15 -24.91 14.19
N HIS A 274 12.31 -24.69 13.59
CA HIS A 274 12.67 -23.40 13.00
C HIS A 274 12.13 -23.24 11.59
N GLY A 275 11.95 -21.99 11.17
CA GLY A 275 11.51 -21.66 9.82
C GLY A 275 11.79 -20.22 9.42
N ARG A 276 11.33 -19.89 8.21
CA ARG A 276 11.39 -18.53 7.66
C ARG A 276 10.11 -18.14 6.95
N ASP A 277 9.81 -16.85 7.01
CA ASP A 277 8.77 -16.24 6.18
C ASP A 277 9.28 -15.92 4.76
N PRO A 278 8.43 -15.44 3.84
CA PRO A 278 8.82 -15.11 2.46
C PRO A 278 9.90 -14.02 2.33
N GLU A 279 10.06 -13.15 3.33
CA GLU A 279 11.09 -12.11 3.37
C GLU A 279 12.37 -12.58 4.08
N GLY A 280 12.37 -13.81 4.59
CA GLY A 280 13.50 -14.44 5.26
C GLY A 280 13.59 -14.18 6.77
N ASN A 281 12.56 -13.57 7.38
CA ASN A 281 12.53 -13.34 8.82
C ASN A 281 12.45 -14.67 9.57
N PRO A 282 13.22 -14.85 10.66
CA PRO A 282 13.24 -16.09 11.42
C PRO A 282 11.97 -16.26 12.24
N LEU A 283 11.41 -17.47 12.19
CA LEU A 283 10.31 -17.90 13.06
C LEU A 283 10.61 -19.28 13.64
N ALA A 284 9.93 -19.61 14.72
CA ALA A 284 9.96 -20.92 15.33
C ALA A 284 8.55 -21.35 15.75
N LEU A 285 8.31 -22.66 15.75
CA LEU A 285 7.12 -23.29 16.28
C LEU A 285 7.51 -24.07 17.53
N GLU A 286 6.81 -23.86 18.63
CA GLU A 286 7.05 -24.53 19.91
C GLU A 286 5.80 -25.31 20.32
N GLN A 287 5.96 -26.59 20.67
CA GLN A 287 4.84 -27.38 21.16
C GLN A 287 4.47 -26.97 22.60
N ARG A 288 3.23 -26.55 22.83
CA ARG A 288 2.72 -26.16 24.16
C ARG A 288 1.39 -26.83 24.49
#